data_AF-A0A0S3SEI8-F1
#
_entry.id   AF-A0A0S3SEI8-F1
#
_cell.length_a   1.000
_cell.length_b   1.000
_cell.length_c   1.000
_cell.angle_alpha   90.00
_cell.angle_beta   90.00
_cell.angle_gamma   90.00
#
_symmetry.space_group_name_H-M   'P 1'
#
loop_
_entity.id
_entity.type
_entity.pdbx_description
1 polymer ?
#
loop_
_entity_poly.entity_id
_entity_poly.type
_entity_poly.pdbx_seq_one_letter_code
_entity_poly.pdbx_strand_id
1 'polypeptide(L)'
;MEERKQSRYVKLTKDQTPVEDITPGELNQPIQVPQLDVRKCPECRQPLPESYAPPADEPWMTGIFGCAEDRESCLTGLFCPCVLFGRNVERLKEDTPWTGPCICHAIFIEGGISLAIATAAATSFFPVDPGTVCLIVEGLFFTWWMCGIHTGQVRQSLQKKYHLKNSPCNACCVHCCLHWCALCQEHREMNGRLSDNMFSEMTVVNPPPIQEMKSTDEKETAETSSPNNNDHTDLEIQAV
;
A
#
# COMPACT_ATOMS: atom_id res chain seq x y z
N MET A 1 38.69 -12.36 4.76
CA MET A 1 39.96 -11.72 4.34
C MET A 1 39.80 -11.39 2.87
N GLU A 2 39.59 -10.11 2.57
CA GLU A 2 39.14 -9.60 1.27
C GLU A 2 40.29 -9.60 0.26
N GLU A 3 40.12 -10.28 -0.87
CA GLU A 3 41.16 -10.46 -1.89
C GLU A 3 41.30 -9.17 -2.70
N ARG A 4 42.22 -8.30 -2.26
CA ARG A 4 42.59 -7.07 -2.95
C ARG A 4 43.23 -7.43 -4.30
N LYS A 5 42.49 -7.32 -5.41
CA LYS A 5 43.06 -7.40 -6.78
C LYS A 5 44.11 -6.31 -6.94
N GLN A 6 45.37 -6.68 -6.72
CA GLN A 6 46.52 -5.82 -6.87
C GLN A 6 46.72 -5.56 -8.37
N SER A 7 46.64 -4.28 -8.78
CA SER A 7 46.91 -3.88 -10.16
C SER A 7 48.34 -4.31 -10.53
N ARG A 8 48.46 -5.26 -11.45
CA ARG A 8 49.76 -5.77 -11.93
C ARG A 8 50.26 -4.86 -13.05
N TYR A 9 51.22 -3.99 -12.74
CA TYR A 9 51.90 -3.22 -13.77
C TYR A 9 52.75 -4.15 -14.64
N VAL A 10 52.43 -4.22 -15.92
CA VAL A 10 53.20 -4.96 -16.92
C VAL A 10 54.30 -4.04 -17.44
N LYS A 11 55.56 -4.46 -17.29
CA LYS A 11 56.72 -3.73 -17.81
C LYS A 11 56.88 -4.07 -19.29
N LEU A 12 56.60 -3.11 -20.17
CA LEU A 12 56.74 -3.27 -21.62
C LEU A 12 58.23 -3.38 -21.99
N THR A 13 58.65 -4.55 -22.46
CA THR A 13 59.94 -4.76 -23.13
C THR A 13 59.80 -4.50 -24.63
N LYS A 14 60.87 -3.98 -25.25
CA LYS A 14 60.91 -3.44 -26.62
C LYS A 14 60.58 -4.45 -27.73
N ASP A 15 60.50 -5.74 -27.40
CA ASP A 15 60.33 -6.84 -28.35
C ASP A 15 58.89 -7.40 -28.40
N GLN A 16 57.90 -6.73 -27.79
CA GLN A 16 56.49 -7.08 -27.98
C GLN A 16 55.98 -6.49 -29.29
N THR A 17 55.73 -7.36 -30.28
CA THR A 17 54.96 -7.03 -31.47
C THR A 17 53.57 -6.51 -31.05
N PRO A 18 53.06 -5.38 -31.61
CA PRO A 18 51.73 -4.89 -31.28
C PRO A 18 50.71 -5.96 -31.70
N VAL A 19 49.98 -6.55 -30.75
CA VAL A 19 48.99 -7.59 -31.06
C VAL A 19 47.63 -6.98 -31.43
N GLU A 20 47.41 -5.67 -31.23
CA GLU A 20 46.14 -5.03 -31.56
C GLU A 20 46.40 -3.64 -32.17
N ASP A 21 45.87 -3.42 -33.38
CA ASP A 21 45.80 -2.11 -34.02
C ASP A 21 44.82 -1.24 -33.22
N ILE A 22 45.36 -0.34 -32.38
CA ILE A 22 44.54 0.63 -31.63
C ILE A 22 44.16 1.75 -32.59
N THR A 23 42.89 1.80 -32.99
CA THR A 23 42.39 2.85 -33.88
C THR A 23 42.41 4.22 -33.18
N PRO A 24 42.95 5.29 -33.78
CA PRO A 24 42.99 6.62 -33.14
C PRO A 24 41.57 7.12 -32.82
N GLY A 25 41.22 7.18 -31.54
CA GLY A 25 39.92 7.65 -31.06
C GLY A 25 39.16 6.67 -30.17
N GLU A 26 39.46 5.37 -30.22
CA GLU A 26 38.80 4.37 -29.36
C GLU A 26 39.16 4.56 -27.88
N LEU A 27 40.38 5.01 -27.58
CA LEU A 27 40.82 5.27 -26.20
C LEU A 27 40.11 6.46 -25.53
N ASN A 28 39.46 7.33 -26.33
CA ASN A 28 38.70 8.48 -25.83
C ASN A 28 37.19 8.20 -25.74
N GLN A 29 36.75 6.97 -26.01
CA GLN A 29 35.34 6.63 -25.83
C GLN A 29 35.01 6.55 -24.34
N PRO A 30 33.87 7.13 -23.90
CA PRO A 30 33.43 7.00 -22.53
C PRO A 30 33.16 5.53 -22.23
N ILE A 31 33.91 4.98 -21.27
CA ILE A 31 33.74 3.61 -20.81
C ILE A 31 32.36 3.52 -20.13
N GLN A 32 31.44 2.77 -20.73
CA GLN A 32 30.21 2.40 -20.03
C GLN A 32 30.58 1.45 -18.90
N VAL A 33 30.49 1.94 -17.67
CA VAL A 33 30.67 1.12 -16.47
C VAL A 33 29.28 0.69 -16.02
N PRO A 34 28.90 -0.59 -16.15
CA PRO A 34 27.56 -1.06 -15.73
C PRO A 34 27.24 -0.78 -14.26
N GLN A 35 28.28 -0.63 -13.42
CA GLN A 35 28.19 -0.25 -12.01
C GLN A 35 27.67 1.19 -11.79
N LEU A 36 27.68 2.05 -12.81
CA LEU A 36 27.17 3.42 -12.73
C LEU A 36 25.68 3.55 -13.13
N ASP A 37 25.13 2.57 -13.83
CA ASP A 37 23.73 2.55 -14.30
C ASP A 37 22.78 1.78 -13.35
N VAL A 38 23.18 1.70 -12.07
CA VAL A 38 22.40 1.01 -11.03
C VAL A 38 21.24 1.90 -10.60
N ARG A 39 20.03 1.33 -10.53
CA ARG A 39 18.86 2.03 -9.99
C ARG A 39 19.15 2.49 -8.56
N LYS A 40 18.95 3.78 -8.30
CA LYS A 40 19.20 4.38 -6.97
C LYS A 40 17.89 4.70 -6.27
N CYS A 41 17.88 4.58 -4.95
CA CYS A 41 16.77 5.05 -4.13
C CYS A 41 16.59 6.57 -4.34
N PRO A 42 15.36 7.07 -4.59
CA PRO A 42 15.11 8.49 -4.81
C PRO A 42 15.38 9.35 -3.56
N GLU A 43 15.35 8.76 -2.36
CA GLU A 43 15.51 9.47 -1.09
C GLU A 43 16.97 9.48 -0.62
N CYS A 44 17.59 8.30 -0.50
CA CYS A 44 18.95 8.16 0.03
C CYS A 44 20.04 8.00 -1.03
N ARG A 45 19.68 7.91 -2.33
CA ARG A 45 20.58 7.70 -3.48
C ARG A 45 21.47 6.45 -3.42
N GLN A 46 21.17 5.52 -2.52
CA GLN A 46 21.89 4.25 -2.44
C GLN A 46 21.50 3.35 -3.63
N PRO A 47 22.45 2.55 -4.16
CA PRO A 47 22.15 1.54 -5.17
C PRO A 47 21.18 0.51 -4.59
N LEU A 48 20.07 0.30 -5.29
CA LEU A 48 19.07 -0.69 -4.92
C LEU A 48 19.56 -2.09 -5.35
N PRO A 49 19.37 -3.14 -4.52
CA PRO A 49 19.70 -4.50 -4.92
C PRO A 49 18.89 -4.91 -6.16
N GLU A 50 19.41 -5.81 -6.98
CA GLU A 50 18.74 -6.25 -8.21
C GLU A 50 17.41 -6.99 -7.94
N SER A 51 17.28 -7.56 -6.74
CA SER A 51 16.04 -8.15 -6.20
C SER A 51 15.05 -7.13 -5.63
N TYR A 52 15.39 -5.83 -5.62
CA TYR A 52 14.49 -4.79 -5.15
C TYR A 52 13.36 -4.60 -6.16
N ALA A 53 12.21 -5.16 -5.84
CA ALA A 53 10.95 -4.66 -6.35
C ALA A 53 10.54 -3.48 -5.44
N PRO A 54 10.16 -2.32 -6.00
CA PRO A 54 9.46 -1.32 -5.20
C PRO A 54 8.26 -2.02 -4.55
N PRO A 55 7.96 -1.77 -3.27
CA PRO A 55 6.79 -2.36 -2.61
C PRO A 55 5.52 -1.72 -3.20
N ALA A 56 5.12 -2.10 -4.41
CA ALA A 56 4.08 -1.42 -5.16
C ALA A 56 3.41 -2.38 -6.15
N ASP A 57 2.98 -3.56 -5.68
CA ASP A 57 2.30 -4.54 -6.53
C ASP A 57 1.13 -5.26 -5.83
N GLU A 58 0.73 -4.85 -4.62
CA GLU A 58 -0.46 -5.42 -4.00
C GLU A 58 -1.70 -5.06 -4.85
N PRO A 59 -2.47 -6.05 -5.31
CA PRO A 59 -3.70 -5.77 -6.03
C PRO A 59 -4.71 -5.15 -5.07
N TRP A 60 -5.60 -4.30 -5.62
CA TRP A 60 -6.82 -3.92 -4.91
C TRP A 60 -7.62 -5.19 -4.60
N MET A 61 -8.00 -5.36 -3.34
CA MET A 61 -8.89 -6.46 -2.94
C MET A 61 -10.35 -6.11 -3.27
N THR A 62 -10.63 -4.81 -3.41
CA THR A 62 -11.95 -4.27 -3.70
C THR A 62 -12.09 -3.80 -5.16
N GLY A 63 -13.21 -4.15 -5.79
CA GLY A 63 -13.51 -3.72 -7.16
C GLY A 63 -13.98 -2.27 -7.24
N ILE A 64 -13.57 -1.54 -8.30
CA ILE A 64 -13.99 -0.14 -8.50
C ILE A 64 -15.53 -0.01 -8.62
N PHE A 65 -16.19 -0.96 -9.28
CA PHE A 65 -17.66 -0.98 -9.42
C PHE A 65 -18.39 -1.72 -8.29
N GLY A 66 -17.66 -2.19 -7.27
CA GLY A 66 -18.22 -2.95 -6.14
C GLY A 66 -18.92 -2.08 -5.09
N CYS A 67 -19.44 -0.91 -5.43
CA CYS A 67 -19.99 0.04 -4.44
C CYS A 67 -21.06 -0.58 -3.54
N ALA A 68 -21.89 -1.47 -4.10
CA ALA A 68 -22.99 -2.11 -3.39
C ALA A 68 -22.57 -3.29 -2.49
N GLU A 69 -21.29 -3.68 -2.49
CA GLU A 69 -20.76 -4.73 -1.60
C GLU A 69 -20.81 -4.31 -0.13
N ASP A 70 -20.74 -3.01 0.15
CA ASP A 70 -20.94 -2.42 1.47
C ASP A 70 -22.07 -1.38 1.40
N ARG A 71 -23.25 -1.78 1.92
CA ARG A 71 -24.46 -0.96 1.88
C ARG A 71 -24.31 0.35 2.66
N GLU A 72 -23.61 0.35 3.79
CA GLU A 72 -23.45 1.57 4.59
C GLU A 72 -22.55 2.56 3.87
N SER A 73 -21.40 2.10 3.35
CA SER A 73 -20.50 2.93 2.57
C SER A 73 -21.16 3.44 1.28
N CYS A 74 -21.97 2.60 0.63
CA CYS A 74 -22.73 2.96 -0.56
C CYS A 74 -23.74 4.08 -0.26
N LEU A 75 -24.57 3.92 0.78
CA LEU A 75 -25.55 4.93 1.15
C LEU A 75 -24.88 6.21 1.65
N THR A 76 -23.86 6.08 2.50
CA THR A 76 -23.17 7.22 3.10
C THR A 76 -22.61 8.10 2.03
N GLY A 77 -21.87 7.56 1.07
CA GLY A 77 -21.33 8.47 0.09
C GLY A 77 -22.37 8.89 -0.97
N LEU A 78 -23.45 8.14 -1.24
CA LEU A 78 -24.44 8.54 -2.26
C LEU A 78 -25.13 9.82 -1.82
N PHE A 79 -25.41 9.93 -0.53
CA PHE A 79 -26.08 11.08 0.06
C PHE A 79 -25.12 12.08 0.72
N CYS A 80 -23.94 11.62 1.15
CA CYS A 80 -22.93 12.39 1.90
C CYS A 80 -21.49 11.97 1.49
N PRO A 81 -21.09 12.17 0.22
CA PRO A 81 -19.77 11.78 -0.28
C PRO A 81 -18.61 12.48 0.45
N CYS A 82 -18.82 13.73 0.89
CA CYS A 82 -17.86 14.49 1.68
C CYS A 82 -17.56 13.87 3.05
N VAL A 83 -18.56 13.26 3.70
CA VAL A 83 -18.39 12.57 4.99
C VAL A 83 -17.58 11.29 4.77
N LEU A 84 -17.89 10.54 3.71
CA LEU A 84 -17.16 9.34 3.35
C LEU A 84 -15.68 9.66 3.05
N PHE A 85 -15.43 10.73 2.28
CA PHE A 85 -14.08 11.23 2.03
C PHE A 85 -13.36 11.67 3.32
N GLY A 86 -14.04 12.43 4.18
CA GLY A 86 -13.46 12.87 5.45
C GLY A 86 -13.02 11.70 6.32
N ARG A 87 -13.88 10.68 6.46
CA ARG A 87 -13.57 9.43 7.19
C ARG A 87 -12.41 8.67 6.54
N ASN A 88 -12.33 8.65 5.21
CA ASN A 88 -11.22 8.06 4.49
C ASN A 88 -9.89 8.75 4.81
N VAL A 89 -9.87 10.09 4.84
CA VAL A 89 -8.66 10.86 5.19
C VAL A 89 -8.25 10.67 6.64
N GLU A 90 -9.19 10.66 7.58
CA GLU A 90 -8.92 10.43 9.01
C GLU A 90 -8.31 9.04 9.25
N ARG A 91 -8.80 8.00 8.57
CA ARG A 91 -8.21 6.66 8.65
C ARG A 91 -6.82 6.58 8.01
N LEU A 92 -6.59 7.40 6.99
CA LEU A 92 -5.31 7.44 6.32
C LEU A 92 -4.27 8.19 7.15
N LYS A 93 -4.69 9.28 7.80
CA LYS A 93 -3.87 10.22 8.57
C LYS A 93 -4.41 10.35 10.00
N GLU A 94 -3.78 9.65 10.94
CA GLU A 94 -4.20 9.58 12.34
C GLU A 94 -4.28 10.96 13.03
N ASP A 95 -3.41 11.91 12.65
CA ASP A 95 -3.37 13.26 13.23
C ASP A 95 -4.37 14.26 12.60
N THR A 96 -5.17 13.84 11.62
CA THR A 96 -6.08 14.73 10.89
C THR A 96 -7.54 14.36 11.15
N PRO A 97 -8.30 15.19 11.90
CA PRO A 97 -9.72 14.91 12.13
C PRO A 97 -10.51 14.97 10.83
N TRP A 98 -11.52 14.12 10.69
CA TRP A 98 -12.31 13.97 9.44
C TRP A 98 -13.05 15.25 9.01
N THR A 99 -13.36 16.16 9.94
CA THR A 99 -14.20 17.34 9.70
C THR A 99 -13.57 18.33 8.74
N GLY A 100 -12.26 18.59 8.85
CA GLY A 100 -11.54 19.51 7.97
C GLY A 100 -11.57 19.05 6.51
N PRO A 101 -11.09 17.84 6.18
CA PRO A 101 -11.17 17.27 4.83
C PRO A 101 -12.61 17.16 4.31
N CYS A 102 -13.58 16.83 5.18
CA CYS A 102 -15.01 16.78 4.82
C CYS A 102 -15.53 18.16 4.38
N ILE A 103 -15.28 19.22 5.15
CA ILE A 103 -15.72 20.58 4.83
C ILE A 103 -15.05 21.05 3.53
N CYS A 104 -13.74 20.83 3.39
CA CYS A 104 -13.02 21.17 2.16
C CYS A 104 -13.61 20.45 0.94
N HIS A 105 -13.88 19.14 1.05
CA HIS A 105 -14.49 18.38 -0.03
C HIS A 105 -15.90 18.87 -0.35
N ALA A 106 -16.73 19.14 0.66
CA ALA A 106 -18.08 19.65 0.47
C ALA A 106 -18.09 21.00 -0.27
N ILE A 107 -17.19 21.92 0.09
CA ILE A 107 -17.12 23.25 -0.53
C ILE A 107 -16.56 23.17 -1.95
N PHE A 108 -15.39 22.56 -2.11
CA PHE A 108 -14.65 22.64 -3.39
C PHE A 108 -15.13 21.63 -4.44
N ILE A 109 -15.66 20.48 -4.01
CA ILE A 109 -16.07 19.40 -4.91
C ILE A 109 -17.58 19.44 -5.12
N GLU A 110 -18.36 19.18 -4.07
CA GLU A 110 -19.82 19.13 -4.16
C GLU A 110 -20.41 20.51 -4.47
N GLY A 111 -19.89 21.57 -3.85
CA GLY A 111 -20.24 22.95 -4.14
C GLY A 111 -19.89 23.36 -5.57
N GLY A 112 -18.74 22.90 -6.09
CA GLY A 112 -18.32 23.13 -7.47
C GLY A 112 -19.25 22.45 -8.48
N ILE A 113 -19.61 21.19 -8.26
CA ILE A 113 -20.57 20.44 -9.10
C ILE A 113 -21.96 21.10 -9.06
N SER A 114 -22.42 21.50 -7.87
CA SER A 114 -23.71 22.17 -7.70
C SER A 114 -23.76 23.49 -8.48
N LEU A 115 -22.68 24.28 -8.40
CA LEU A 115 -22.55 25.52 -9.16
C LEU A 115 -22.52 25.26 -10.68
N ALA A 116 -21.84 24.21 -11.13
CA ALA A 116 -21.79 23.81 -12.53
C ALA A 116 -23.18 23.47 -13.09
N ILE A 117 -23.94 22.64 -12.36
CA ILE A 117 -25.31 22.24 -12.73
C ILE A 117 -26.23 23.46 -12.72
N ALA A 118 -26.18 24.29 -11.68
CA ALA A 118 -26.98 25.51 -11.60
C ALA A 118 -26.69 26.46 -12.77
N THR A 119 -25.42 26.59 -13.15
CA THR A 119 -25.01 27.43 -14.27
C THR A 119 -25.52 26.85 -15.60
N ALA A 120 -25.33 25.56 -15.86
CA ALA A 120 -25.82 24.90 -17.08
C ALA A 120 -27.36 24.93 -17.19
N ALA A 121 -28.07 24.83 -16.07
CA ALA A 121 -29.52 25.03 -16.04
C ALA A 121 -29.87 26.49 -16.36
N ALA A 122 -29.19 27.46 -15.74
CA ALA A 122 -29.46 28.88 -15.97
C ALA A 122 -29.21 29.30 -17.43
N THR A 123 -28.17 28.78 -18.09
CA THR A 123 -27.91 29.06 -19.52
C THR A 123 -28.99 28.51 -20.46
N SER A 124 -29.79 27.55 -20.00
CA SER A 124 -30.93 27.01 -20.75
C SER A 124 -32.18 27.90 -20.66
N PHE A 125 -32.28 28.75 -19.64
CA PHE A 125 -33.40 29.66 -19.42
C PHE A 125 -33.10 31.11 -19.78
N PHE A 126 -31.84 31.54 -19.65
CA PHE A 126 -31.41 32.91 -19.90
C PHE A 126 -30.34 32.94 -21.01
N PRO A 127 -30.51 33.78 -22.04
CA PRO A 127 -29.48 33.95 -23.06
C PRO A 127 -28.24 34.60 -22.43
N VAL A 128 -27.17 33.83 -22.34
CA VAL A 128 -25.84 34.26 -21.90
C VAL A 128 -24.99 34.63 -23.11
N ASP A 129 -24.21 35.71 -22.96
CA ASP A 129 -23.24 36.14 -23.96
C ASP A 129 -22.17 35.05 -24.21
N PRO A 130 -21.72 34.83 -25.47
CA PRO A 130 -20.71 33.82 -25.80
C PRO A 130 -19.40 33.93 -25.00
N GLY A 131 -18.96 35.15 -24.65
CA GLY A 131 -17.78 35.36 -23.81
C GLY A 131 -18.00 34.88 -22.38
N THR A 132 -19.22 35.01 -21.86
CA THR A 132 -19.59 34.50 -20.53
C THR A 132 -19.62 32.98 -20.51
N VAL A 133 -20.14 32.34 -21.58
CA VAL A 133 -20.14 30.88 -21.73
C VAL A 133 -18.72 30.32 -21.76
N CYS A 134 -17.80 30.95 -22.50
CA CYS A 134 -16.39 30.54 -22.52
C CYS A 134 -15.75 30.60 -21.12
N LEU A 135 -15.93 31.71 -20.39
CA LEU A 135 -15.39 31.86 -19.03
C LEU A 135 -15.98 30.83 -18.05
N ILE A 136 -17.27 30.52 -18.16
CA ILE A 136 -17.92 29.48 -17.37
C ILE A 136 -17.26 28.12 -17.67
N VAL A 137 -17.14 27.75 -18.94
CA VAL A 137 -16.57 26.45 -19.35
C VAL A 137 -15.13 26.30 -18.88
N GLU A 138 -14.31 27.34 -19.01
CA GLU A 138 -12.94 27.37 -18.49
C GLU A 138 -12.93 27.16 -16.97
N GLY A 139 -13.73 27.92 -16.23
CA GLY A 139 -13.86 27.79 -14.78
C GLY A 139 -14.27 26.39 -14.35
N LEU A 140 -15.27 25.79 -15.01
CA LEU A 140 -15.73 24.43 -14.72
C LEU A 140 -14.66 23.38 -14.99
N PHE A 141 -13.90 23.53 -16.07
CA PHE A 141 -12.78 22.62 -16.37
C PHE A 141 -11.68 22.72 -15.30
N PHE A 142 -11.31 23.93 -14.89
CA PHE A 142 -10.32 24.13 -13.82
C PHE A 142 -10.79 23.57 -12.49
N THR A 143 -12.04 23.80 -12.10
CA THR A 143 -12.61 23.24 -10.86
C THR A 143 -12.66 21.71 -10.91
N TRP A 144 -13.09 21.12 -12.02
CA TRP A 144 -13.10 19.67 -12.22
C TRP A 144 -11.70 19.06 -12.14
N TRP A 145 -10.73 19.68 -12.80
CA TRP A 145 -9.34 19.23 -12.77
C TRP A 145 -8.75 19.28 -11.35
N MET A 146 -8.98 20.37 -10.62
CA MET A 146 -8.52 20.52 -9.23
C MET A 146 -9.18 19.52 -8.29
N CYS A 147 -10.46 19.21 -8.51
CA CYS A 147 -11.16 18.14 -7.82
C CYS A 147 -10.45 16.79 -7.98
N GLY A 148 -10.13 16.41 -9.22
CA GLY A 148 -9.42 15.16 -9.53
C GLY A 148 -8.03 15.09 -8.90
N ILE A 149 -7.29 16.19 -8.88
CA ILE A 149 -5.96 16.24 -8.22
C ILE A 149 -6.10 16.05 -6.71
N HIS A 150 -6.95 16.84 -6.04
CA HIS A 150 -7.08 16.83 -4.58
C HIS A 150 -7.46 15.45 -4.06
N THR A 151 -8.47 14.84 -4.68
CA THR A 151 -8.95 13.50 -4.32
C THR A 151 -7.95 12.41 -4.73
N GLY A 152 -7.33 12.57 -5.91
CA GLY A 152 -6.26 11.69 -6.37
C GLY A 152 -5.02 11.67 -5.48
N GLN A 153 -4.67 12.78 -4.81
CA GLN A 153 -3.57 12.81 -3.84
C GLN A 153 -3.85 11.93 -2.61
N VAL A 154 -5.11 11.89 -2.15
CA VAL A 154 -5.51 11.00 -1.05
C VAL A 154 -5.43 9.54 -1.49
N ARG A 155 -5.94 9.21 -2.69
CA ARG A 155 -5.78 7.88 -3.27
C ARG A 155 -4.31 7.48 -3.42
N GLN A 156 -3.45 8.37 -3.87
CA GLN A 156 -2.00 8.11 -3.94
C GLN A 156 -1.38 7.86 -2.57
N SER A 157 -1.83 8.61 -1.56
CA SER A 157 -1.37 8.44 -0.18
C SER A 157 -1.82 7.08 0.36
N LEU A 158 -3.03 6.63 0.02
CA LEU A 158 -3.54 5.28 0.31
C LEU A 158 -2.71 4.20 -0.40
N GLN A 159 -2.47 4.38 -1.70
CA GLN A 159 -1.67 3.45 -2.49
C GLN A 159 -0.24 3.32 -1.96
N LYS A 160 0.35 4.43 -1.48
CA LYS A 160 1.66 4.41 -0.82
C LYS A 160 1.62 3.70 0.53
N LYS A 161 0.59 3.95 1.35
CA LYS A 161 0.45 3.33 2.69
C LYS A 161 0.28 1.82 2.62
N TYR A 162 -0.46 1.32 1.62
CA TYR A 162 -0.77 -0.10 1.47
C TYR A 162 -0.08 -0.76 0.26
N HIS A 163 0.90 -0.09 -0.36
CA HIS A 163 1.68 -0.64 -1.46
C HIS A 163 0.84 -1.12 -2.66
N LEU A 164 -0.26 -0.43 -2.94
CA LEU A 164 -1.26 -0.80 -3.94
C LEU A 164 -0.87 -0.37 -5.35
N LYS A 165 -1.22 -1.20 -6.33
CA LYS A 165 -1.04 -0.89 -7.76
C LYS A 165 -1.94 0.27 -8.23
N ASN A 166 -1.51 0.96 -9.29
CA ASN A 166 -2.38 1.87 -10.03
C ASN A 166 -3.44 1.06 -10.81
N SER A 167 -4.72 1.28 -10.52
CA SER A 167 -5.83 0.62 -11.20
C SER A 167 -7.12 1.40 -10.96
N PRO A 168 -8.03 1.52 -11.95
CA PRO A 168 -7.88 1.14 -13.37
C PRO A 168 -6.99 2.07 -14.20
N CYS A 169 -6.82 3.32 -13.77
CA CYS A 169 -5.94 4.32 -14.39
C CYS A 169 -5.19 5.12 -13.29
N ASN A 170 -4.52 6.21 -13.64
CA ASN A 170 -3.88 7.06 -12.64
C ASN A 170 -4.92 7.63 -11.66
N ALA A 171 -4.49 7.96 -10.44
CA ALA A 171 -5.41 8.35 -9.36
C ALA A 171 -6.35 9.53 -9.71
N CYS A 172 -5.85 10.54 -10.45
CA CYS A 172 -6.64 11.69 -10.87
C CYS A 172 -7.76 11.29 -11.85
N CYS A 173 -7.44 10.51 -12.88
CA CYS A 173 -8.41 10.06 -13.87
C CYS A 173 -9.54 9.23 -13.26
N VAL A 174 -9.25 8.41 -12.25
CA VAL A 174 -10.30 7.61 -11.57
C VAL A 174 -11.30 8.53 -10.88
N HIS A 175 -10.86 9.55 -10.14
CA HIS A 175 -11.79 10.48 -9.48
C HIS A 175 -12.47 11.45 -10.45
N CYS A 176 -11.87 11.75 -11.59
CA CYS A 176 -12.55 12.51 -12.65
C CYS A 176 -13.75 11.72 -13.19
N CYS A 177 -13.57 10.45 -13.58
CA CYS A 177 -14.64 9.71 -14.27
C CYS A 177 -15.57 8.94 -13.33
N LEU A 178 -15.06 8.53 -12.18
CA LEU A 178 -15.68 7.55 -11.27
C LEU A 178 -15.55 8.00 -9.81
N HIS A 179 -15.73 9.30 -9.55
CA HIS A 179 -15.57 9.92 -8.22
C HIS A 179 -16.23 9.10 -7.09
N TRP A 180 -17.51 8.80 -7.30
CA TRP A 180 -18.36 8.04 -6.41
C TRP A 180 -17.78 6.64 -6.10
N CYS A 181 -17.44 5.92 -7.16
CA CYS A 181 -16.95 4.56 -7.10
C CYS A 181 -15.56 4.46 -6.45
N ALA A 182 -14.68 5.41 -6.72
CA ALA A 182 -13.36 5.48 -6.10
C ALA A 182 -13.45 5.70 -4.58
N LEU A 183 -14.30 6.62 -4.13
CA LEU A 183 -14.52 6.89 -2.70
C LEU A 183 -14.97 5.64 -1.95
N CYS A 184 -15.96 4.93 -2.51
CA CYS A 184 -16.43 3.66 -1.94
C CYS A 184 -15.36 2.58 -1.97
N GLN A 185 -14.60 2.45 -3.07
CA GLN A 185 -13.52 1.47 -3.18
C GLN A 185 -12.47 1.70 -2.11
N GLU A 186 -12.00 2.94 -1.96
CA GLU A 186 -10.99 3.33 -0.97
C GLU A 186 -11.44 3.05 0.46
N HIS A 187 -12.70 3.37 0.76
CA HIS A 187 -13.27 3.08 2.07
C HIS A 187 -13.29 1.59 2.38
N ARG A 188 -13.75 0.77 1.43
CA ARG A 188 -13.81 -0.69 1.58
C ARG A 188 -12.42 -1.30 1.68
N GLU A 189 -11.47 -0.83 0.89
CA GLU A 189 -10.08 -1.30 0.92
C GLU A 189 -9.44 -1.07 2.30
N MET A 190 -9.64 0.13 2.87
CA MET A 190 -9.17 0.43 4.22
C MET A 190 -9.86 -0.42 5.29
N ASN A 191 -11.18 -0.62 5.20
CA ASN A 191 -11.91 -1.46 6.14
C ASN A 191 -11.43 -2.91 6.11
N GLY A 192 -11.27 -3.49 4.92
CA GLY A 192 -10.81 -4.88 4.77
C GLY A 192 -9.42 -5.10 5.35
N ARG A 193 -8.48 -4.19 5.09
CA ARG A 193 -7.12 -4.29 5.61
C ARG A 193 -7.03 -4.06 7.13
N LEU A 194 -7.90 -3.24 7.71
CA LEU A 194 -8.02 -3.09 9.16
C LEU A 194 -8.53 -4.37 9.83
N SER A 195 -9.56 -5.01 9.25
CA SER A 195 -10.06 -6.27 9.79
C SER A 195 -8.99 -7.36 9.76
N ASP A 196 -8.23 -7.48 8.67
CA ASP A 196 -7.18 -8.49 8.55
C ASP A 196 -6.07 -8.32 9.61
N ASN A 197 -5.64 -7.08 9.85
CA ASN A 197 -4.68 -6.78 10.92
C ASN A 197 -5.21 -7.16 12.31
N MET A 198 -6.48 -6.89 12.60
CA MET A 198 -7.09 -7.22 13.90
C MET A 198 -7.20 -8.74 14.11
N PHE A 199 -7.52 -9.52 13.06
CA PHE A 199 -7.53 -10.98 13.13
C PHE A 199 -6.12 -11.55 13.32
N SER A 200 -5.10 -10.98 12.68
CA SER A 200 -3.70 -11.41 12.86
C SER A 200 -3.22 -11.18 14.30
N GLU A 201 -3.59 -10.07 14.93
CA GLU A 201 -3.24 -9.77 16.33
C GLU A 201 -3.91 -10.71 17.33
N MET A 202 -5.14 -11.18 17.05
CA MET A 202 -5.85 -12.12 17.91
C MET A 202 -5.24 -13.54 17.90
N THR A 203 -4.40 -13.88 16.92
CA THR A 203 -3.72 -15.20 16.83
C THR A 203 -2.44 -15.31 17.67
N VAL A 204 -2.37 -14.68 18.84
CA VAL A 204 -1.26 -14.84 19.80
C VAL A 204 -1.02 -16.33 20.09
N VAL A 205 0.04 -16.87 19.49
CA VAL A 205 0.53 -18.23 19.76
C VAL A 205 1.06 -18.23 21.19
N ASN A 206 0.30 -18.83 22.11
CA ASN A 206 0.75 -19.01 23.48
C ASN A 206 2.01 -19.91 23.45
N PRO A 207 3.15 -19.49 24.04
CA PRO A 207 4.34 -20.32 24.04
C PRO A 207 4.05 -21.66 24.73
N PRO A 208 4.56 -22.79 24.21
CA PRO A 208 4.38 -24.08 24.85
C PRO A 208 4.92 -24.01 26.30
N PRO A 209 4.25 -24.68 27.26
CA PRO A 209 4.66 -24.64 28.65
C PRO A 209 6.11 -25.08 28.78
N ILE A 210 6.89 -24.34 29.57
CA ILE A 210 8.29 -24.65 29.85
C ILE A 210 8.41 -26.10 30.35
N GLN A 211 9.02 -26.95 29.54
CA GLN A 211 9.20 -28.36 29.88
C GLN A 211 10.43 -28.46 30.78
N GLU A 212 10.20 -28.50 32.10
CA GLU A 212 11.28 -28.68 33.06
C GLU A 212 11.85 -30.10 32.96
N MET A 213 13.13 -30.20 32.62
CA MET A 213 13.86 -31.45 32.63
C MET A 213 14.30 -31.73 34.06
N LYS A 214 13.65 -32.68 34.74
CA LYS A 214 14.13 -33.19 36.03
C LYS A 214 15.41 -33.99 35.78
N SER A 215 16.56 -33.46 36.17
CA SER A 215 17.81 -34.21 36.30
C SER A 215 17.80 -34.95 37.64
N THR A 216 17.48 -36.23 37.64
CA THR A 216 17.63 -37.09 38.82
C THR A 216 18.95 -37.86 38.70
N ASP A 217 19.96 -37.42 39.44
CA ASP A 217 21.16 -38.20 39.74
C ASP A 217 20.91 -38.98 41.04
N GLU A 218 20.43 -40.22 40.95
CA GLU A 218 20.65 -41.23 41.99
C GLU A 218 20.77 -42.61 41.32
N LYS A 219 21.90 -43.30 41.56
CA LYS A 219 22.23 -44.63 41.05
C LYS A 219 22.46 -45.57 42.24
N GLU A 220 22.04 -46.83 42.05
CA GLU A 220 22.20 -48.04 42.90
C GLU A 220 21.13 -48.21 44.00
N THR A 221 20.48 -49.36 44.22
CA THR A 221 20.79 -50.77 43.86
C THR A 221 19.55 -51.70 43.99
N ALA A 222 19.54 -52.76 43.16
CA ALA A 222 19.11 -54.15 43.38
C ALA A 222 17.68 -54.55 43.88
N GLU A 223 16.99 -55.23 42.96
CA GLU A 223 16.38 -56.59 43.07
C GLU A 223 15.18 -56.91 43.99
N THR A 224 14.11 -57.39 43.31
CA THR A 224 13.15 -58.48 43.65
C THR A 224 12.32 -58.45 44.94
N SER A 225 10.98 -58.41 44.80
CA SER A 225 10.05 -59.51 45.19
C SER A 225 8.56 -59.09 45.08
N SER A 226 7.74 -59.89 44.38
CA SER A 226 6.27 -59.99 44.53
C SER A 226 5.93 -60.73 45.85
N PRO A 227 4.66 -60.93 46.34
CA PRO A 227 3.35 -60.87 45.65
C PRO A 227 2.09 -60.41 46.46
N ASN A 228 0.96 -60.28 45.72
CA ASN A 228 -0.46 -60.64 46.00
C ASN A 228 -1.36 -60.01 47.09
N ASN A 229 -2.61 -59.78 46.64
CA ASN A 229 -3.94 -59.91 47.29
C ASN A 229 -4.35 -58.80 48.30
N ASN A 230 -5.61 -58.34 48.44
CA ASN A 230 -6.92 -58.75 47.94
C ASN A 230 -7.98 -57.70 48.38
N ASP A 231 -9.16 -57.72 47.72
CA ASP A 231 -10.52 -57.35 48.21
C ASP A 231 -10.84 -55.84 48.43
N HIS A 232 -12.02 -55.27 48.12
CA HIS A 232 -13.34 -55.78 47.75
C HIS A 232 -14.18 -54.65 47.10
N THR A 233 -15.12 -55.01 46.24
CA THR A 233 -16.19 -54.20 45.60
C THR A 233 -17.30 -53.76 46.57
N ASP A 234 -17.95 -52.58 46.37
CA ASP A 234 -19.41 -52.48 46.08
C ASP A 234 -20.00 -51.07 45.74
N LEU A 235 -20.93 -51.11 44.77
CA LEU A 235 -22.16 -50.34 44.37
C LEU A 235 -22.44 -48.83 44.59
N GLU A 236 -22.76 -48.18 43.44
CA GLU A 236 -23.85 -47.22 43.04
C GLU A 236 -24.45 -46.14 43.98
N ILE A 237 -24.71 -44.93 43.41
CA ILE A 237 -26.06 -44.38 43.08
C ILE A 237 -25.93 -43.05 42.30
N GLN A 238 -26.83 -42.90 41.32
CA GLN A 238 -27.05 -41.86 40.31
C GLN A 238 -27.51 -40.48 40.87
N ALA A 239 -27.27 -39.40 40.11
CA ALA A 239 -27.99 -38.13 40.25
C ALA A 239 -28.49 -37.64 38.87
N VAL A 240 -29.70 -37.06 38.94
CA VAL A 240 -30.66 -36.62 37.91
C VAL A 240 -30.09 -35.69 36.84
#